data_AF-A0A958H7V3-F1
#
_entry.id   AF-A0A958H7V3-F1
#
_cell.length_a   1.000
_cell.length_b   1.000
_cell.length_c   1.000
_cell.angle_alpha   90.00
_cell.angle_beta   90.00
_cell.angle_gamma   90.00
#
_symmetry.space_group_name_H-M   'P 1'
#
loop_
_entity.id
_entity.type
_entity.pdbx_description
1 polymer ?
#
loop_
_entity_poly.entity_id
_entity_poly.type
_entity_poly.pdbx_seq_one_letter_code
_entity_poly.pdbx_strand_id
1 'polypeptide(L)'
;MVAPGLRDQLVGLTPDQAGVVFFLVYMMAPLFLIVPLMVSNVIAADSFVGERERKTLEALLYTPTTDGELLAGKILSALVPAVVVSLVGYLIYTVTADLAAAQIIGRALFPNPLWNVLVLWVAPAAAGLGLTSMMLVSVRAKTFQDAYQTGSLVVLPIV
;
A
#
# COMPACT_ATOMS: atom_id res chain seq x y z
N MET A 1 -1.63 0.30 -26.98
CA MET A 1 -0.23 0.61 -27.32
C MET A 1 0.64 -0.03 -26.25
N VAL A 2 1.45 -1.02 -26.61
CA VAL A 2 2.26 -1.81 -25.66
C VAL A 2 3.48 -0.99 -25.22
N ALA A 3 3.72 -0.88 -23.92
CA ALA A 3 4.83 -0.12 -23.35
C ALA A 3 6.19 -0.60 -23.92
N PRO A 4 7.12 0.29 -24.26
CA PRO A 4 8.37 -0.06 -24.95
C PRO A 4 9.23 -1.09 -24.19
N GLY A 5 9.18 -1.12 -22.86
CA GLY A 5 9.88 -2.14 -22.06
C GLY A 5 9.31 -3.57 -22.16
N LEU A 6 8.03 -3.73 -22.54
CA LEU A 6 7.43 -5.05 -22.74
C LEU A 6 7.98 -5.72 -24.01
N ARG A 7 8.34 -4.93 -25.04
CA ARG A 7 8.86 -5.48 -26.29
C ARG A 7 10.25 -6.10 -26.11
N ASP A 8 11.13 -5.46 -25.35
CA ASP A 8 12.49 -5.96 -25.10
C ASP A 8 12.50 -7.19 -24.19
N GLN A 9 11.57 -7.29 -23.23
CA GLN A 9 11.43 -8.47 -22.36
C GLN A 9 10.77 -9.66 -23.06
N LEU A 10 10.02 -9.43 -24.15
CA LEU A 10 9.33 -10.47 -24.93
C LEU A 10 10.13 -10.97 -26.14
N VAL A 11 11.26 -10.35 -26.49
CA VAL A 11 12.08 -10.81 -27.62
C VAL A 11 12.79 -12.12 -27.25
N GLY A 12 12.26 -13.24 -27.76
CA GLY A 12 12.86 -14.58 -27.64
C GLY A 12 12.23 -15.51 -26.60
N LEU A 13 11.11 -15.13 -25.99
CA LEU A 13 10.39 -15.98 -25.02
C LEU A 13 9.30 -16.82 -25.68
N THR A 14 9.13 -18.05 -25.21
CA THR A 14 8.00 -18.92 -25.56
C THR A 14 6.68 -18.30 -25.06
N PRO A 15 5.52 -18.52 -25.71
CA PRO A 15 4.22 -17.96 -25.27
C PRO A 15 3.91 -18.19 -23.78
N ASP A 16 4.34 -19.33 -23.23
CA ASP A 16 4.15 -19.69 -21.82
C ASP A 16 4.97 -18.79 -20.87
N GLN A 17 6.21 -18.46 -21.25
CA GLN A 17 7.10 -17.58 -20.47
C GLN A 17 6.61 -16.13 -20.51
N ALA A 18 6.05 -15.68 -21.63
CA ALA A 18 5.41 -14.37 -21.74
C ALA A 18 4.20 -14.23 -20.80
N GLY A 19 3.41 -15.31 -20.63
CA GLY A 19 2.29 -15.35 -19.69
C GLY A 19 2.74 -15.18 -18.23
N VAL A 20 3.84 -15.82 -17.85
CA VAL A 20 4.41 -15.70 -16.50
C VAL A 20 4.92 -14.28 -16.21
N VAL A 21 5.61 -13.65 -17.17
CA VAL A 21 6.06 -12.25 -17.04
C VAL A 21 4.85 -11.31 -16.92
N PHE A 22 3.82 -11.51 -17.74
CA PHE A 22 2.62 -10.69 -17.67
C PHE A 22 1.95 -10.79 -16.29
N PHE A 23 1.82 -12.01 -15.77
CA PHE A 23 1.21 -12.25 -14.47
C PHE A 23 2.02 -11.64 -13.32
N LEU A 24 3.32 -11.94 -13.24
CA LEU A 24 4.18 -11.48 -12.16
C LEU A 24 4.42 -9.96 -12.22
N VAL A 25 4.61 -9.38 -13.40
CA VAL A 25 4.97 -7.95 -13.48
C VAL A 25 3.73 -7.06 -13.45
N TYR A 26 2.67 -7.41 -14.19
CA TYR A 26 1.55 -6.51 -14.43
C TYR A 26 0.30 -6.85 -13.62
N MET A 27 -0.05 -8.12 -13.46
CA MET A 27 -1.23 -8.48 -12.66
C MET A 27 -0.99 -8.34 -11.15
N MET A 28 0.25 -8.57 -10.69
CA MET A 28 0.58 -8.39 -9.27
C MET A 28 0.76 -6.93 -8.84
N ALA A 29 1.05 -6.02 -9.79
CA ALA A 29 1.25 -4.61 -9.51
C ALA A 29 0.06 -3.93 -8.77
N PRO A 30 -1.20 -4.04 -9.24
CA PRO A 30 -2.34 -3.45 -8.52
C PRO A 30 -2.62 -4.16 -7.19
N LEU A 31 -2.51 -5.49 -7.15
CA LEU A 31 -2.72 -6.27 -5.92
C LEU A 31 -1.73 -5.91 -4.81
N PHE A 32 -0.50 -5.53 -5.17
CA PHE A 32 0.49 -5.03 -4.22
C PHE A 32 0.04 -3.75 -3.50
N LEU A 33 -0.74 -2.88 -4.16
CA LEU A 33 -1.21 -1.62 -3.57
C LEU A 33 -2.20 -1.83 -2.42
N ILE A 34 -2.83 -2.99 -2.31
CA ILE A 34 -3.71 -3.35 -1.19
C ILE A 34 -2.94 -3.28 0.14
N VAL A 35 -1.68 -3.71 0.16
CA VAL A 35 -0.88 -3.83 1.39
C VAL A 35 -0.67 -2.46 2.06
N PRO A 36 -0.06 -1.44 1.41
CA PRO A 36 0.13 -0.13 2.03
C PRO A 36 -1.19 0.56 2.37
N LEU A 37 -2.25 0.35 1.57
CA LEU A 37 -3.60 0.86 1.84
C LEU A 37 -4.19 0.29 3.12
N MET A 38 -4.15 -1.04 3.26
CA MET A 38 -4.71 -1.71 4.44
C MET A 38 -3.96 -1.33 5.70
N VAL A 39 -2.62 -1.33 5.65
CA VAL A 39 -1.79 -0.97 6.81
C VAL A 39 -2.09 0.46 7.26
N SER A 40 -2.14 1.43 6.35
CA SER A 40 -2.44 2.81 6.73
C SER A 40 -3.87 2.95 7.28
N ASN A 41 -4.84 2.26 6.67
CA ASN A 41 -6.24 2.33 7.07
C ASN A 41 -6.49 1.73 8.47
N VAL A 42 -5.86 0.59 8.80
CA VAL A 42 -5.96 -0.03 10.13
C VAL A 42 -5.41 0.89 11.21
N ILE A 43 -4.21 1.43 10.99
CA ILE A 43 -3.54 2.29 11.99
C ILE A 43 -4.30 3.61 12.14
N ALA A 44 -4.78 4.20 11.03
CA ALA A 44 -5.60 5.39 11.08
C ALA A 44 -6.94 5.14 11.79
N ALA A 45 -7.58 3.98 11.59
CA ALA A 45 -8.82 3.63 12.27
C ALA A 45 -8.66 3.56 13.79
N ASP A 46 -7.58 2.94 14.26
CA ASP A 46 -7.30 2.82 15.69
C ASP A 46 -6.98 4.20 16.30
N SER A 47 -6.13 4.97 15.61
CA SER A 47 -5.69 6.29 16.04
C SER A 47 -6.82 7.35 16.06
N PHE A 48 -7.75 7.34 15.11
CA PHE A 48 -8.83 8.33 15.06
C PHE A 48 -10.11 7.86 15.76
N VAL A 49 -10.57 6.64 15.47
CA VAL A 49 -11.85 6.13 15.98
C VAL A 49 -11.64 5.39 17.29
N GLY A 50 -10.62 4.54 17.39
CA GLY A 50 -10.32 3.77 18.59
C GLY A 50 -10.00 4.66 19.79
N GLU A 51 -9.17 5.69 19.61
CA GLU A 51 -8.87 6.66 20.68
C GLU A 51 -10.11 7.48 21.11
N ARG A 52 -11.04 7.73 20.18
CA ARG A 52 -12.29 8.44 20.51
C ARG A 52 -13.24 7.55 21.30
N GLU A 53 -13.34 6.30 20.91
CA GLU A 53 -14.13 5.27 21.59
C GLU A 53 -13.61 5.05 23.03
N ARG A 54 -12.28 5.07 23.21
CA ARG A 54 -11.62 4.95 24.53
C ARG A 54 -11.58 6.25 25.34
N LYS A 55 -12.12 7.36 24.81
CA LYS A 55 -12.08 8.72 25.41
C LYS A 55 -10.67 9.23 25.73
N THR A 56 -9.63 8.72 25.06
CA THR A 56 -8.25 9.16 25.26
C THR A 56 -7.93 10.43 24.47
N LEU A 57 -8.72 10.74 23.44
CA LEU A 57 -8.61 11.99 22.67
C LEU A 57 -8.78 13.25 23.53
N GLU A 58 -9.67 13.21 24.53
CA GLU A 58 -9.87 14.35 25.45
C GLU A 58 -8.61 14.61 26.27
N ALA A 59 -7.98 13.55 26.81
CA ALA A 59 -6.71 13.65 27.54
C ALA A 59 -5.57 14.20 26.65
N LEU A 60 -5.56 13.85 25.36
CA LEU A 60 -4.55 14.29 24.40
C LEU A 60 -4.67 15.79 24.09
N LEU A 61 -5.89 16.33 24.05
CA LEU A 61 -6.14 17.77 23.85
C LEU A 61 -5.73 18.64 25.07
N TYR A 62 -5.55 18.04 26.25
CA TYR A 62 -5.02 18.76 27.43
C TYR A 62 -3.48 18.83 27.46
N THR A 63 -2.80 18.19 26.51
CA THR A 63 -1.34 18.33 26.38
C THR A 63 -1.00 19.68 25.75
N PRO A 64 0.18 20.26 26.04
CA PRO A 64 0.61 21.54 25.49
C PRO A 64 1.06 21.43 24.03
N THR A 65 0.32 20.68 23.21
CA THR A 65 0.62 20.39 21.80
C THR A 65 -0.42 21.07 20.91
N THR A 66 -0.02 21.62 19.77
CA THR A 66 -0.98 22.25 18.85
C THR A 66 -1.79 21.21 18.07
N ASP A 67 -3.03 21.53 17.67
CA ASP A 67 -3.89 20.63 16.88
C ASP A 67 -3.21 20.15 15.59
N GLY A 68 -2.40 21.02 14.96
CA GLY A 68 -1.66 20.71 13.75
C GLY A 68 -0.52 19.70 13.97
N GLU A 69 0.24 19.84 15.06
CA GLU A 69 1.28 18.89 15.44
C GLU A 69 0.69 17.53 15.79
N LEU A 70 -0.46 17.53 16.49
CA LEU A 70 -1.17 16.30 16.82
C LEU A 70 -1.65 15.57 15.56
N LEU A 71 -2.27 16.30 14.62
CA LEU A 71 -2.72 15.72 13.35
C LEU A 71 -1.54 15.19 12.53
N ALA A 72 -0.46 15.95 12.41
CA ALA A 72 0.73 15.54 11.68
C ALA A 72 1.36 14.27 12.30
N GLY A 73 1.43 14.20 13.64
CA GLY A 73 1.91 13.02 14.35
C GLY A 73 1.08 11.77 14.05
N LYS A 74 -0.26 11.89 14.02
CA LYS A 74 -1.17 10.78 13.67
C LYS A 74 -1.06 10.34 12.21
N ILE A 75 -0.88 11.29 11.31
CA ILE A 75 -0.67 10.98 9.88
C ILE A 75 0.64 10.21 9.70
N LEU A 76 1.73 10.72 10.30
CA LEU A 76 3.05 10.09 10.23
C LEU A 76 3.07 8.71 10.90
N SER A 77 2.37 8.53 12.02
CA SER A 77 2.33 7.25 12.74
C SER A 77 1.66 6.14 11.93
N ALA A 78 0.75 6.47 11.01
CA ALA A 78 0.14 5.51 10.08
C ALA A 78 0.89 5.41 8.74
N LEU A 79 1.46 6.51 8.24
CA LEU A 79 2.16 6.54 6.95
C LEU A 79 3.52 5.82 7.03
N VAL A 80 4.30 6.05 8.08
CA VAL A 80 5.65 5.47 8.22
C VAL A 80 5.60 3.93 8.22
N PRO A 81 4.75 3.26 9.03
CA PRO A 81 4.64 1.81 8.98
C PRO A 81 4.14 1.30 7.62
N ALA A 82 3.22 2.01 6.97
CA ALA A 82 2.72 1.61 5.65
C ALA A 82 3.85 1.61 4.58
N VAL A 83 4.74 2.61 4.61
CA VAL A 83 5.90 2.68 3.71
C VAL A 83 6.95 1.64 4.06
N VAL A 84 7.22 1.40 5.36
CA VAL A 84 8.17 0.35 5.77
C VAL A 84 7.68 -1.03 5.32
N VAL A 85 6.39 -1.32 5.53
CA VAL A 85 5.80 -2.61 5.12
C VAL A 85 5.81 -2.76 3.59
N SER A 86 5.55 -1.69 2.83
CA SER A 86 5.64 -1.77 1.36
C SER A 86 7.08 -2.00 0.88
N LEU A 87 8.08 -1.35 1.49
CA LEU A 87 9.49 -1.57 1.16
C LEU A 87 9.94 -3.02 1.47
N VAL A 88 9.58 -3.54 2.65
CA VAL A 88 9.88 -4.92 3.03
C VAL A 88 9.16 -5.89 2.11
N GLY A 89 7.87 -5.65 1.83
CA GLY A 89 7.08 -6.45 0.90
C GLY A 89 7.67 -6.47 -0.51
N TYR A 90 8.19 -5.35 -0.98
CA TYR A 90 8.89 -5.26 -2.27
C TYR A 90 10.18 -6.09 -2.29
N LEU A 91 11.00 -6.04 -1.24
CA LEU A 91 12.20 -6.88 -1.13
C LEU A 91 11.86 -8.38 -1.15
N ILE A 92 10.82 -8.78 -0.42
CA ILE A 92 10.36 -10.18 -0.42
C ILE A 92 9.82 -10.57 -1.81
N TYR A 93 9.06 -9.68 -2.44
CA TYR A 93 8.46 -9.92 -3.75
C TYR A 93 9.52 -10.05 -4.85
N THR A 94 10.52 -9.16 -4.88
CA THR A 94 11.61 -9.23 -5.85
C THR A 94 12.39 -10.53 -5.74
N VAL A 95 12.76 -10.94 -4.52
CA VAL A 95 13.47 -12.21 -4.28
C VAL A 95 12.62 -13.41 -4.72
N THR A 96 11.33 -13.45 -4.34
CA THR A 96 10.46 -14.58 -4.70
C THR A 96 10.15 -14.63 -6.20
N ALA A 97 9.92 -13.48 -6.83
CA ALA A 97 9.68 -13.37 -8.27
C ALA A 97 10.93 -13.73 -9.09
N ASP A 98 12.14 -13.31 -8.66
CA ASP A 98 13.38 -13.68 -9.34
C ASP A 98 13.71 -15.17 -9.17
N LEU A 99 13.44 -15.77 -8.01
CA LEU A 99 13.57 -17.22 -7.83
C LEU A 99 12.62 -17.99 -8.74
N ALA A 100 11.36 -17.56 -8.83
CA ALA A 100 10.37 -18.17 -9.73
C ALA A 100 10.77 -17.99 -11.21
N ALA A 101 11.23 -16.79 -11.58
CA ALA A 101 11.68 -16.49 -12.93
C ALA A 101 12.96 -17.26 -13.31
N ALA A 102 13.89 -17.44 -12.38
CA ALA A 102 15.09 -18.22 -12.61
C ALA A 102 14.78 -19.69 -12.94
N GLN A 103 13.75 -20.27 -12.34
CA GLN A 103 13.33 -21.65 -12.62
C GLN A 103 12.63 -21.82 -13.98
N ILE A 104 11.90 -20.79 -14.45
CA ILE A 104 11.03 -20.89 -15.64
C ILE A 104 11.69 -20.27 -16.89
N ILE A 105 12.41 -19.17 -16.70
CA ILE A 105 12.94 -18.30 -17.76
C ILE A 105 14.48 -18.31 -17.77
N GLY A 106 15.11 -18.70 -16.66
CA GLY A 106 16.57 -18.70 -16.52
C GLY A 106 17.20 -17.31 -16.46
N ARG A 107 16.38 -16.26 -16.27
CA ARG A 107 16.80 -14.85 -16.17
C ARG A 107 16.05 -14.17 -15.03
N ALA A 108 16.74 -13.26 -14.33
CA ALA A 108 16.09 -12.37 -13.37
C ALA A 108 15.19 -11.36 -14.10
N LEU A 109 13.99 -11.13 -13.56
CA LEU A 109 13.04 -10.14 -14.09
C LEU A 109 13.18 -8.79 -13.40
N PHE A 110 13.79 -8.77 -12.21
CA PHE A 110 14.02 -7.59 -11.40
C PHE A 110 15.52 -7.20 -11.40
N PRO A 111 15.85 -5.91 -11.26
CA PRO A 111 14.97 -4.78 -10.92
C PRO A 111 14.23 -4.19 -12.15
N ASN A 112 12.91 -4.09 -12.05
CA ASN A 112 12.06 -3.45 -13.06
C ASN A 112 11.78 -1.98 -12.69
N PRO A 113 12.04 -1.01 -13.59
CA PRO A 113 11.75 0.41 -13.35
C PRO A 113 10.31 0.71 -12.94
N LEU A 114 9.34 -0.06 -13.47
CA LEU A 114 7.92 0.08 -13.13
C LEU A 114 7.68 -0.16 -11.64
N TRP A 115 8.27 -1.22 -11.09
CA TRP A 115 8.09 -1.58 -9.69
C TRP A 115 8.79 -0.62 -8.73
N ASN A 116 9.94 -0.07 -9.12
CA ASN A 116 10.60 0.99 -8.34
C ASN A 116 9.71 2.23 -8.22
N VAL A 117 9.09 2.66 -9.32
CA VAL A 117 8.13 3.78 -9.30
C VAL A 117 6.89 3.41 -8.49
N LEU A 118 6.37 2.20 -8.64
CA LEU A 118 5.20 1.73 -7.91
C LEU A 118 5.44 1.76 -6.40
N VAL A 119 6.56 1.22 -5.92
CA VAL A 119 6.84 1.11 -4.49
C VAL A 119 7.28 2.43 -3.87
N LEU A 120 8.08 3.23 -4.58
CA LEU A 120 8.62 4.46 -4.03
C LEU A 120 7.63 5.64 -4.12
N TRP A 121 6.73 5.63 -5.12
CA TRP A 121 5.80 6.74 -5.35
C TRP A 121 4.34 6.32 -5.18
N VAL A 122 3.90 5.26 -5.84
CA VAL A 122 2.48 4.89 -5.87
C VAL A 122 2.03 4.29 -4.54
N ALA A 123 2.85 3.48 -3.87
CA ALA A 123 2.52 2.87 -2.59
C ALA A 123 2.38 3.91 -1.45
N PRO A 124 3.29 4.90 -1.26
CA PRO A 124 3.07 5.99 -0.30
C PRO A 124 1.86 6.85 -0.65
N ALA A 125 1.62 7.13 -1.94
CA ALA A 125 0.44 7.87 -2.38
C ALA A 125 -0.86 7.10 -2.05
N ALA A 126 -0.89 5.79 -2.32
CA ALA A 126 -2.02 4.94 -1.98
C ALA A 126 -2.24 4.91 -0.46
N ALA A 127 -1.19 4.69 0.34
CA ALA A 127 -1.29 4.77 1.81
C ALA A 127 -1.87 6.09 2.29
N GLY A 128 -1.45 7.22 1.71
CA GLY A 128 -1.97 8.56 2.01
C GLY A 128 -3.45 8.74 1.62
N LEU A 129 -3.88 8.18 0.49
CA LEU A 129 -5.30 8.17 0.10
C LEU A 129 -6.14 7.36 1.09
N GLY A 130 -5.69 6.15 1.45
CA GLY A 130 -6.34 5.32 2.46
C GLY A 130 -6.48 6.07 3.79
N LEU A 131 -5.40 6.71 4.24
CA LEU A 131 -5.40 7.49 5.46
C LEU A 131 -6.38 8.67 5.42
N THR A 132 -6.38 9.43 4.32
CA THR A 132 -7.28 10.58 4.14
C THR A 132 -8.74 10.12 4.13
N SER A 133 -9.04 9.01 3.44
CA SER A 133 -10.38 8.43 3.43
C SER A 133 -10.83 7.97 4.81
N MET A 134 -9.93 7.35 5.58
CA MET A 134 -10.20 6.89 6.93
C MET A 134 -10.50 8.05 7.88
N MET A 135 -9.76 9.15 7.73
CA MET A 135 -10.00 10.38 8.47
C MET A 135 -11.38 11.00 8.16
N LEU A 136 -11.84 10.93 6.91
CA LEU A 136 -13.20 11.37 6.54
C LEU A 136 -14.27 10.44 7.11
N VAL A 137 -14.02 9.12 7.10
CA VAL A 137 -14.91 8.10 7.66
C VAL A 137 -14.99 8.23 9.19
N SER A 138 -13.89 8.54 9.87
CA SER A 138 -13.83 8.65 11.34
C SER A 138 -14.72 9.77 11.90
N VAL A 139 -15.04 10.78 11.09
CA VAL A 139 -16.01 11.83 11.47
C VAL A 139 -17.41 11.23 11.69
N ARG A 140 -17.79 10.20 10.92
CA ARG A 140 -19.14 9.61 10.95
C ARG A 140 -19.23 8.28 11.71
N ALA A 141 -18.16 7.48 11.70
CA ALA A 141 -18.16 6.15 12.31
C ALA A 141 -18.09 6.25 13.84
N LYS A 142 -18.90 5.48 14.58
CA LYS A 142 -18.94 5.51 16.06
C LYS A 142 -18.05 4.47 16.74
N THR A 143 -17.76 3.37 16.04
CA THR A 143 -17.04 2.19 16.55
C THR A 143 -15.86 1.86 15.64
N PHE A 144 -14.77 1.32 16.18
CA PHE A 144 -13.61 0.89 15.39
C PHE A 144 -13.97 -0.10 14.26
N GLN A 145 -14.82 -1.09 14.54
CA GLN A 145 -15.22 -2.12 13.56
C GLN A 145 -15.97 -1.53 12.35
N ASP A 146 -16.91 -0.61 12.58
CA ASP A 146 -17.67 0.06 11.51
C ASP A 146 -16.74 0.90 10.62
N ALA A 147 -15.79 1.56 11.25
CA ALA A 147 -14.84 2.43 10.58
C ALA A 147 -13.85 1.63 9.71
N TYR A 148 -13.38 0.48 10.22
CA TYR A 148 -12.52 -0.43 9.45
C TYR A 148 -13.24 -1.04 8.24
N GLN A 149 -14.48 -1.49 8.40
CA GLN A 149 -15.28 -2.06 7.30
C GLN A 149 -15.67 -1.02 6.25
N THR A 150 -15.92 0.21 6.66
CA THR A 150 -16.23 1.31 5.73
C THR A 150 -14.97 1.84 5.05
N GLY A 151 -13.85 1.94 5.78
CA GLY A 151 -12.55 2.35 5.24
C GLY A 151 -11.98 1.32 4.26
N SER A 152 -12.20 0.02 4.48
CA SER A 152 -11.76 -1.02 3.55
C SER A 152 -12.55 -0.99 2.22
N LEU A 153 -13.77 -0.45 2.19
CA LEU A 153 -14.54 -0.24 0.96
C LEU A 153 -13.83 0.71 -0.02
N VAL A 154 -12.97 1.61 0.49
CA VAL A 154 -12.18 2.55 -0.32
C VAL A 154 -11.05 1.85 -1.08
N VAL A 155 -10.67 0.64 -0.66
CA VAL A 155 -9.64 -0.15 -1.34
C VAL A 155 -10.18 -0.77 -2.63
N LEU A 156 -11.47 -1.14 -2.68
CA LEU A 156 -12.09 -1.79 -3.84
C LEU A 156 -11.96 -1.05 -5.17
N PRO A 157 -12.17 0.28 -5.29
CA PRO A 157 -12.02 0.97 -6.58
C PRO A 157 -10.57 1.13 -7.06
N ILE A 158 -9.58 0.83 -6.21
CA ILE A 158 -8.15 1.01 -6.52
C ILE A 158 -7.55 -0.25 -7.16
N VAL A 159 -8.17 -1.42 -6.96
CA VAL A 159 -7.71 -2.73 -7.46
C VAL A 159 -8.51 -3.26 -8.64
#